data_AF-A0A7Y5SQB4-F1
#
_entry.id   AF-A0A7Y5SQB4-F1
#
_cell.length_a   1.000
_cell.length_b   1.000
_cell.length_c   1.000
_cell.angle_alpha   90.00
_cell.angle_beta   90.00
_cell.angle_gamma   90.00
#
_symmetry.space_group_name_H-M   'P 1'
#
loop_
_entity.id
_entity.type
_entity.pdbx_description
1 polymer ?
#
loop_
_entity_poly.entity_id
_entity_poly.type
_entity_poly.pdbx_seq_one_letter_code
_entity_poly.pdbx_strand_id
1 'polypeptide(L)'
;MAAHIQAWPLLLNTAILAAATGAISLPMGSLLGWLLARTDLPGRRAAIVLLGVMLFIPLYLQAAAWQAGFGLQGWSTLVFGLPVRLDGWTGAVWVHALAGLPWVALITGAGFRLVEPELEEQAVLDGSPRQVFLHVTARCALPAIGAAAVWILVATAGEMTVTDLFVVRTYAEEVYTRLAMGEDPQEALVGVLPGVVLSIGLVIAAVAAIARLAPRDRPLPKRPRWVFRLGRWRRPLAALVALVLWVLAGVPLGNLVYKAGLVVRMSDNVMERTWSLGKFLGIVASSPYRYAQEFGWSLMLSG
;
A
#
# COMPACT_ATOMS: atom_id res chain seq x y z
N MET A 1 -22.47 14.62 31.33
CA MET A 1 -23.01 15.12 30.04
C MET A 1 -22.50 14.14 28.99
N ALA A 2 -23.33 13.16 28.63
CA ALA A 2 -22.93 12.03 27.79
C ALA A 2 -22.36 12.53 26.47
N ALA A 3 -21.10 12.17 26.17
CA ALA A 3 -20.46 12.48 24.91
C ALA A 3 -21.27 11.81 23.79
N HIS A 4 -22.12 12.59 23.12
CA HIS A 4 -22.86 12.14 21.95
C HIS A 4 -21.86 11.74 20.86
N ILE A 5 -21.66 10.43 20.77
CA ILE A 5 -21.22 9.60 19.65
C ILE A 5 -21.05 10.39 18.34
N GLN A 6 -19.80 10.67 17.96
CA GLN A 6 -19.44 11.01 16.58
C GLN A 6 -18.86 9.78 15.83
N ALA A 7 -19.38 8.58 16.13
CA ALA A 7 -18.98 7.36 15.41
C ALA A 7 -19.24 7.48 13.90
N TRP A 8 -20.32 8.17 13.50
CA TRP A 8 -20.69 8.32 12.09
C TRP A 8 -19.69 9.14 11.26
N PRO A 9 -19.29 10.37 11.66
CA PRO A 9 -18.20 11.09 11.00
C PRO A 9 -16.90 10.28 10.86
N LEU A 10 -16.52 9.51 11.88
CA LEU A 10 -15.29 8.72 11.88
C LEU A 10 -15.39 7.51 10.94
N LEU A 11 -16.54 6.85 10.89
CA LEU A 11 -16.84 5.79 9.92
C LEU A 11 -16.80 6.34 8.49
N LEU A 12 -17.35 7.53 8.26
CA LEU A 12 -17.30 8.20 6.96
C LEU A 12 -15.86 8.54 6.57
N ASN A 13 -15.06 9.10 7.48
CA ASN A 13 -13.64 9.35 7.23
C ASN A 13 -12.89 8.06 6.87
N THR A 14 -13.14 6.98 7.60
CA THR A 14 -12.55 5.67 7.33
C THR A 14 -12.94 5.17 5.94
N ALA A 15 -14.22 5.29 5.57
CA ALA A 15 -14.73 4.92 4.26
C ALA A 15 -14.12 5.76 3.13
N ILE A 16 -14.00 7.08 3.33
CA ILE A 16 -13.37 8.00 2.36
C ILE A 16 -11.90 7.65 2.19
N LEU A 17 -11.16 7.42 3.27
CA LEU A 17 -9.75 7.05 3.24
C LEU A 17 -9.53 5.74 2.47
N ALA A 18 -10.33 4.71 2.81
CA ALA A 18 -10.26 3.40 2.18
C ALA A 18 -10.65 3.47 0.69
N ALA A 19 -11.69 4.25 0.35
CA ALA A 19 -12.12 4.45 -1.03
C ALA A 19 -11.07 5.21 -1.85
N ALA A 20 -10.48 6.29 -1.31
CA ALA A 20 -9.44 7.06 -1.98
C ALA A 20 -8.16 6.23 -2.18
N THR A 21 -7.78 5.44 -1.17
CA THR A 21 -6.68 4.48 -1.24
C THR A 21 -6.95 3.44 -2.34
N GLY A 22 -8.15 2.86 -2.36
CA GLY A 22 -8.57 1.90 -3.38
C GLY A 22 -8.59 2.49 -4.78
N ALA A 23 -9.07 3.73 -4.94
CA ALA A 23 -9.15 4.43 -6.22
C ALA A 23 -7.78 4.62 -6.90
N ILE A 24 -6.69 4.68 -6.11
CA ILE A 24 -5.32 4.78 -6.63
C ILE A 24 -4.70 3.38 -6.77
N SER A 25 -4.70 2.61 -5.68
CA SER A 25 -3.99 1.33 -5.60
C SER A 25 -4.60 0.23 -6.48
N LEU A 26 -5.92 0.18 -6.63
CA LEU A 26 -6.58 -0.86 -7.43
C LEU A 26 -6.28 -0.76 -8.92
N PRO A 27 -6.51 0.37 -9.60
CA PRO A 27 -6.22 0.44 -11.04
C PRO A 27 -4.73 0.29 -11.33
N MET A 28 -3.87 0.97 -10.57
CA MET A 28 -2.42 0.91 -10.77
C MET A 28 -1.85 -0.47 -10.43
N GLY A 29 -2.25 -1.05 -9.29
CA GLY A 29 -1.83 -2.37 -8.86
C GLY A 29 -2.36 -3.46 -9.78
N SER A 30 -3.62 -3.40 -10.22
CA SER A 30 -4.18 -4.38 -11.16
C SER A 30 -3.47 -4.35 -12.51
N LEU A 31 -3.18 -3.15 -13.02
CA LEU A 31 -2.40 -2.97 -14.25
C LEU A 31 -0.99 -3.55 -14.09
N LEU A 32 -0.31 -3.24 -12.98
CA LEU A 32 1.01 -3.79 -12.68
C LEU A 32 0.98 -5.33 -12.56
N GLY A 33 -0.03 -5.87 -11.87
CA GLY A 33 -0.26 -7.30 -11.74
C GLY A 33 -0.44 -7.99 -13.09
N TRP A 34 -1.27 -7.41 -13.98
CA TRP A 34 -1.44 -7.89 -15.35
C TRP A 34 -0.13 -7.84 -16.15
N LEU A 35 0.56 -6.70 -16.17
CA LEU A 35 1.83 -6.53 -16.88
C LEU A 35 2.85 -7.58 -16.44
N LEU A 36 3.00 -7.81 -15.15
CA LEU A 36 3.97 -8.76 -14.61
C LEU A 36 3.55 -10.23 -14.78
N ALA A 37 2.25 -10.52 -14.84
CA ALA A 37 1.72 -11.88 -14.91
C ALA A 37 1.51 -12.40 -16.33
N ARG A 38 1.06 -11.56 -17.26
CA ARG A 38 0.54 -11.98 -18.58
C ARG A 38 1.24 -11.32 -19.78
N THR A 39 2.32 -10.56 -19.60
CA THR A 39 3.04 -9.93 -20.72
C THR A 39 4.52 -10.32 -20.80
N ASP A 40 5.17 -9.95 -21.92
CA ASP A 40 6.60 -10.13 -22.18
C ASP A 40 7.50 -9.00 -21.62
N LEU A 41 7.01 -8.31 -20.59
CA LEU A 41 7.72 -7.22 -19.90
C LEU A 41 9.11 -7.69 -19.38
N PRO A 42 10.21 -7.00 -19.75
CA PRO A 42 11.53 -7.28 -19.20
C PRO A 42 11.60 -6.94 -17.70
N GLY A 43 12.48 -7.61 -16.95
CA GLY A 43 12.67 -7.33 -15.51
C GLY A 43 11.53 -7.79 -14.60
N ARG A 44 10.46 -8.43 -15.13
CA ARG A 44 9.27 -8.83 -14.35
C ARG A 44 9.57 -9.67 -13.11
N ARG A 45 10.60 -10.53 -13.14
CA ARG A 45 10.99 -11.34 -11.97
C ARG A 45 11.52 -10.47 -10.84
N ALA A 46 12.43 -9.54 -11.15
CA ALA A 46 12.96 -8.59 -10.18
C ALA A 46 11.84 -7.69 -9.62
N ALA A 47 10.92 -7.25 -10.48
CA ALA A 47 9.74 -6.50 -10.05
C ALA A 47 8.87 -7.29 -9.05
N ILE A 48 8.53 -8.55 -9.36
CA ILE A 48 7.75 -9.40 -8.46
C ILE A 48 8.47 -9.62 -7.12
N VAL A 49 9.78 -9.88 -7.15
CA VAL A 49 10.59 -10.04 -5.92
C VAL A 49 10.57 -8.75 -5.10
N LEU A 50 10.79 -7.59 -5.73
CA LEU A 50 10.77 -6.31 -5.04
C LEU A 50 9.40 -6.03 -4.41
N LEU A 51 8.30 -6.25 -5.15
CA LEU A 51 6.95 -6.12 -4.60
C LEU A 51 6.75 -7.06 -3.41
N GLY A 52 7.23 -8.30 -3.49
CA GLY A 52 7.21 -9.26 -2.38
C GLY A 52 7.97 -8.74 -1.17
N VAL A 53 9.18 -8.20 -1.35
CA VAL A 53 9.98 -7.59 -0.28
C VAL A 53 9.25 -6.40 0.36
N MET A 54 8.59 -5.55 -0.45
CA MET A 54 7.82 -4.40 0.06
C MET A 54 6.68 -4.81 0.99
N LEU A 55 6.13 -6.02 0.87
CA LEU A 55 5.09 -6.53 1.79
C LEU A 55 5.60 -6.70 3.22
N PHE A 56 6.91 -6.89 3.41
CA PHE A 56 7.51 -7.06 4.73
C PHE A 56 7.96 -5.74 5.34
N ILE A 57 7.87 -4.63 4.60
CA ILE A 57 8.22 -3.31 5.12
C ILE A 57 7.04 -2.79 5.95
N PRO A 58 7.22 -2.55 7.27
CA PRO A 58 6.16 -2.03 8.12
C PRO A 58 5.63 -0.72 7.57
N LEU A 59 4.30 -0.56 7.58
CA LEU A 59 3.64 0.60 7.00
C LEU A 59 4.11 1.92 7.63
N TYR A 60 4.30 1.94 8.95
CA TYR A 60 4.86 3.09 9.66
C TYR A 60 6.25 3.50 9.13
N LEU A 61 7.12 2.54 8.78
CA LEU A 61 8.43 2.84 8.20
C LEU A 61 8.29 3.50 6.83
N GLN A 62 7.31 3.07 6.02
CA GLN A 62 7.00 3.74 4.76
C GLN A 62 6.50 5.17 4.99
N ALA A 63 5.61 5.37 5.96
CA ALA A 63 5.09 6.69 6.31
C ALA A 63 6.20 7.64 6.77
N ALA A 64 7.07 7.18 7.68
CA ALA A 64 8.23 7.91 8.15
C ALA A 64 9.21 8.26 7.02
N ALA A 65 9.43 7.35 6.06
CA ALA A 65 10.27 7.59 4.89
C ALA A 65 9.67 8.65 3.94
N TRP A 66 8.35 8.67 3.75
CA TRP A 66 7.69 9.71 2.97
C TRP A 66 7.73 11.06 3.67
N GLN A 67 7.45 11.10 4.97
CA GLN A 67 7.58 12.32 5.78
C GLN A 67 9.02 12.84 5.86
N ALA A 68 10.01 11.94 5.84
CA ALA A 68 11.43 12.30 5.81
C ALA A 68 11.81 13.14 4.59
N GLY A 69 11.11 12.95 3.47
CA GLY A 69 11.27 13.77 2.28
C GLY A 69 10.37 14.99 2.28
N PHE A 70 9.05 14.73 2.30
CA PHE A 70 8.04 15.69 1.85
C PHE A 70 7.07 16.16 2.95
N GLY A 71 7.35 15.80 4.21
CA GLY A 71 6.61 16.28 5.38
C GLY A 71 7.12 17.63 5.87
N LEU A 72 6.53 18.12 6.97
CA LEU A 72 6.92 19.39 7.61
C LEU A 72 8.41 19.44 7.99
N GLN A 73 8.92 18.34 8.56
CA GLN A 73 10.33 18.15 8.92
C GLN A 73 11.09 17.33 7.87
N GLY A 74 10.58 17.32 6.64
CA GLY A 74 11.19 16.65 5.51
C GLY A 74 12.36 17.46 4.96
N TRP A 75 13.35 16.80 4.39
CA TRP A 75 14.50 17.49 3.82
C TRP A 75 14.12 18.44 2.68
N SER A 76 13.06 18.15 1.93
CA SER A 76 12.62 19.04 0.84
C SER A 76 12.15 20.39 1.38
N THR A 77 11.41 20.36 2.48
CA THR A 77 10.88 21.53 3.18
C THR A 77 12.00 22.28 3.88
N LEU A 78 12.86 21.57 4.62
CA LEU A 78 13.89 22.19 5.45
C LEU A 78 15.07 22.74 4.64
N VAL A 79 15.50 22.06 3.58
CA VAL A 79 16.69 22.44 2.81
C VAL A 79 16.31 23.38 1.66
N PHE A 80 15.23 23.08 0.94
CA PHE A 80 14.86 23.82 -0.27
C PHE A 80 13.69 24.80 -0.06
N GLY A 81 13.12 24.87 1.14
CA GLY A 81 11.97 25.76 1.42
C GLY A 81 10.72 25.40 0.62
N LEU A 82 10.62 24.18 0.10
CA LEU A 82 9.47 23.73 -0.67
C LEU A 82 8.24 23.58 0.24
N PRO A 83 7.02 23.78 -0.30
CA PRO A 83 5.80 23.56 0.48
C PRO A 83 5.69 22.10 0.92
N VAL A 84 5.09 21.89 2.09
CA VAL A 84 4.74 20.56 2.58
C VAL A 84 3.77 19.92 1.58
N ARG A 85 4.11 18.71 1.10
CA ARG A 85 3.30 18.00 0.10
C ARG A 85 2.56 16.82 0.68
N LEU A 86 3.09 16.23 1.75
CA LEU A 86 2.51 15.08 2.43
C LEU A 86 2.21 15.45 3.87
N ASP A 87 1.01 15.98 4.07
CA ASP A 87 0.36 16.21 5.35
C ASP A 87 -1.13 15.80 5.28
N GLY A 88 -1.77 15.64 6.44
CA GLY A 88 -3.21 15.39 6.52
C GLY A 88 -3.68 14.23 5.64
N TRP A 89 -4.83 14.45 5.02
CA TRP A 89 -5.46 13.50 4.10
C TRP A 89 -4.59 13.13 2.90
N THR A 90 -3.85 14.07 2.34
CA THR A 90 -3.00 13.80 1.17
C THR A 90 -1.88 12.84 1.52
N GLY A 91 -1.20 13.07 2.65
CA GLY A 91 -0.19 12.17 3.18
C GLY A 91 -0.75 10.78 3.51
N ALA A 92 -1.87 10.72 4.23
CA ALA A 92 -2.52 9.47 4.59
C ALA A 92 -2.92 8.64 3.37
N VAL A 93 -3.65 9.23 2.41
CA VAL A 93 -4.07 8.52 1.18
C VAL A 93 -2.87 8.07 0.35
N TRP A 94 -1.85 8.93 0.20
CA TRP A 94 -0.67 8.61 -0.61
C TRP A 94 0.11 7.42 -0.06
N VAL A 95 0.40 7.42 1.24
CA VAL A 95 1.17 6.35 1.87
C VAL A 95 0.40 5.03 1.84
N HIS A 96 -0.88 5.03 2.17
CA HIS A 96 -1.72 3.84 2.09
C HIS A 96 -1.82 3.31 0.66
N ALA A 97 -2.02 4.19 -0.33
CA ALA A 97 -2.15 3.79 -1.72
C ALA A 97 -0.87 3.12 -2.25
N LEU A 98 0.29 3.69 -1.96
CA LEU A 98 1.57 3.10 -2.38
C LEU A 98 1.86 1.79 -1.65
N ALA A 99 1.63 1.72 -0.34
CA ALA A 99 1.79 0.48 0.41
C ALA A 99 0.80 -0.61 -0.03
N GLY A 100 -0.35 -0.22 -0.57
CA GLY A 100 -1.34 -1.11 -1.15
C GLY A 100 -0.96 -1.67 -2.53
N LEU A 101 -0.11 -0.97 -3.30
CA LEU A 101 0.25 -1.39 -4.67
C LEU A 101 0.85 -2.81 -4.74
N PRO A 102 1.82 -3.20 -3.89
CA PRO A 102 2.33 -4.58 -3.86
C PRO A 102 1.26 -5.63 -3.62
N TRP A 103 0.38 -5.39 -2.64
CA TRP A 103 -0.72 -6.30 -2.32
C TRP A 103 -1.65 -6.49 -3.51
N VAL A 104 -2.14 -5.38 -4.08
CA VAL A 104 -3.02 -5.43 -5.24
C VAL A 104 -2.34 -6.11 -6.42
N ALA A 105 -1.10 -5.74 -6.75
CA ALA A 105 -0.40 -6.28 -7.92
C ALA A 105 -0.15 -7.79 -7.80
N LEU A 106 0.16 -8.29 -6.61
CA LEU A 106 0.41 -9.71 -6.39
C LEU A 106 -0.90 -10.53 -6.34
N ILE A 107 -1.94 -10.04 -5.65
CA ILE A 107 -3.26 -10.69 -5.61
C ILE A 107 -3.87 -10.75 -7.00
N THR A 108 -3.93 -9.61 -7.70
CA THR A 108 -4.49 -9.55 -9.07
C THR A 108 -3.62 -10.30 -10.06
N GLY A 109 -2.29 -10.22 -9.93
CA GLY A 109 -1.35 -11.00 -10.74
C GLY A 109 -1.55 -12.50 -10.58
N ALA A 110 -1.87 -12.99 -9.37
CA ALA A 110 -2.26 -14.38 -9.15
C ALA A 110 -3.59 -14.70 -9.84
N GLY A 111 -4.60 -13.83 -9.70
CA GLY A 111 -5.88 -13.96 -10.41
C GLY A 111 -5.73 -14.04 -11.93
N PHE A 112 -4.92 -13.16 -12.51
CA PHE A 112 -4.60 -13.21 -13.93
C PHE A 112 -3.91 -14.51 -14.32
N ARG A 113 -3.03 -15.07 -13.49
CA ARG A 113 -2.37 -16.36 -13.77
C ARG A 113 -3.30 -17.56 -13.77
N LEU A 114 -4.46 -17.45 -13.10
CA LEU A 114 -5.49 -18.49 -13.01
C LEU A 114 -6.50 -18.45 -14.17
N VAL A 115 -6.40 -17.46 -15.07
CA VAL A 115 -7.22 -17.46 -16.30
C VAL A 115 -6.76 -18.59 -17.21
N GLU A 116 -7.71 -19.47 -17.55
CA GLU A 116 -7.55 -20.62 -18.44
C GLU A 116 -7.06 -20.18 -19.83
N PRO A 117 -5.92 -20.68 -20.31
CA PRO A 117 -5.40 -20.34 -21.64
C PRO A 117 -6.38 -20.65 -22.76
N GLU A 118 -7.16 -21.72 -22.64
CA GLU A 118 -8.11 -22.20 -23.66
C GLU A 118 -9.17 -21.14 -23.98
N LEU A 119 -9.68 -20.43 -22.97
CA LEU A 119 -10.66 -19.36 -23.16
C LEU A 119 -10.09 -18.20 -23.97
N GLU A 120 -8.81 -17.88 -23.76
CA GLU A 120 -8.16 -16.78 -24.47
C GLU A 120 -7.74 -17.17 -25.88
N GLU A 121 -7.26 -18.41 -26.06
CA GLU A 121 -6.92 -18.99 -27.37
C GLU A 121 -8.15 -19.11 -28.27
N GLN A 122 -9.31 -19.49 -27.72
CA GLN A 122 -10.56 -19.49 -28.47
C GLN A 122 -10.99 -18.07 -28.84
N ALA A 123 -10.97 -17.14 -27.89
CA ALA A 123 -11.42 -15.78 -28.12
C ALA A 123 -10.56 -15.00 -29.12
N VAL A 124 -9.29 -15.38 -29.34
CA VAL A 124 -8.44 -14.74 -30.36
C VAL A 124 -8.84 -15.10 -31.78
N LEU A 125 -9.57 -16.20 -31.98
CA LEU A 125 -10.11 -16.59 -33.29
C LEU A 125 -11.22 -15.63 -33.74
N ASP A 126 -11.98 -15.11 -32.78
CA ASP A 126 -13.15 -14.26 -33.03
C ASP A 126 -12.91 -12.77 -32.70
N GLY A 127 -11.72 -12.41 -32.21
CA GLY A 127 -11.48 -11.06 -31.69
C GLY A 127 -10.02 -10.61 -31.61
N SER A 128 -9.86 -9.29 -31.55
CA SER A 128 -8.55 -8.65 -31.34
C SER A 128 -8.00 -8.91 -29.93
N PRO A 129 -6.68 -8.84 -29.70
CA PRO A 129 -6.08 -9.00 -28.36
C PRO A 129 -6.67 -8.06 -27.30
N ARG A 130 -7.13 -6.87 -27.69
CA ARG A 130 -7.81 -5.93 -26.80
C ARG A 130 -9.18 -6.45 -26.38
N GLN A 131 -9.95 -7.04 -27.31
CA GLN A 131 -11.24 -7.64 -27.00
C GLN A 131 -11.07 -8.87 -26.10
N VAL A 132 -10.08 -9.72 -26.36
CA VAL A 132 -9.77 -10.88 -25.50
C VAL A 132 -9.42 -10.42 -24.09
N PHE A 133 -8.56 -9.40 -23.96
CA PHE A 133 -8.24 -8.85 -22.64
C PHE A 133 -9.49 -8.32 -21.90
N LEU A 134 -10.29 -7.47 -22.54
CA LEU A 134 -11.43 -6.80 -21.88
C LEU A 134 -12.58 -7.76 -21.55
N HIS A 135 -12.87 -8.72 -22.44
CA HIS A 135 -14.06 -9.57 -22.33
C HIS A 135 -13.77 -10.94 -21.72
N VAL A 136 -12.53 -11.42 -21.78
CA VAL A 136 -12.14 -12.72 -21.23
C VAL A 136 -11.19 -12.55 -20.06
N THR A 137 -9.97 -12.07 -20.29
CA THR A 137 -8.90 -12.04 -19.27
C THR A 137 -9.28 -11.20 -18.06
N ALA A 138 -9.69 -9.94 -18.26
CA ALA A 138 -10.05 -9.02 -17.20
C ALA A 138 -11.31 -9.46 -16.46
N ARG A 139 -12.34 -9.92 -17.19
CA ARG A 139 -13.57 -10.45 -16.57
C ARG A 139 -13.30 -11.68 -15.72
N CYS A 140 -12.47 -12.60 -16.21
CA CYS A 140 -12.07 -13.79 -15.47
C CYS A 140 -11.22 -13.48 -14.23
N ALA A 141 -10.54 -12.34 -14.21
CA ALA A 141 -9.74 -11.85 -13.08
C ALA A 141 -10.54 -10.95 -12.12
N LEU A 142 -11.77 -10.54 -12.45
CA LEU A 142 -12.60 -9.68 -11.58
C LEU A 142 -12.74 -10.20 -10.15
N PRO A 143 -12.92 -11.51 -9.88
CA PRO A 143 -12.99 -11.99 -8.51
C PRO A 143 -11.70 -11.72 -7.72
N ALA A 144 -10.54 -11.82 -8.37
CA ALA A 144 -9.25 -11.51 -7.74
C ALA A 144 -9.04 -10.01 -7.54
N ILE A 145 -9.50 -9.18 -8.48
CA ILE A 145 -9.52 -7.71 -8.32
C ILE A 145 -10.44 -7.33 -7.16
N GLY A 146 -11.60 -7.97 -7.05
CA GLY A 146 -12.52 -7.80 -5.91
C GLY A 146 -11.88 -8.22 -4.59
N ALA A 147 -11.17 -9.36 -4.55
CA ALA A 147 -10.44 -9.80 -3.36
C ALA A 147 -9.35 -8.79 -2.96
N ALA A 148 -8.61 -8.24 -3.93
CA ALA A 148 -7.66 -7.16 -3.68
C ALA A 148 -8.35 -5.88 -3.16
N ALA A 149 -9.53 -5.55 -3.67
CA ALA A 149 -10.33 -4.41 -3.20
C ALA A 149 -10.75 -4.58 -1.74
N VAL A 150 -11.30 -5.75 -1.38
CA VAL A 150 -11.66 -6.06 0.01
C VAL A 150 -10.42 -6.00 0.90
N TRP A 151 -9.30 -6.57 0.47
CA TRP A 151 -8.04 -6.48 1.21
C TRP A 151 -7.65 -5.04 1.49
N ILE A 152 -7.62 -4.16 0.48
CA ILE A 152 -7.26 -2.75 0.66
C ILE A 152 -8.25 -2.02 1.57
N LEU A 153 -9.55 -2.27 1.41
CA LEU A 153 -10.57 -1.67 2.26
C LEU A 153 -10.36 -2.05 3.72
N VAL A 154 -10.17 -3.34 4.02
CA VAL A 154 -9.95 -3.84 5.38
C VAL A 154 -8.63 -3.33 5.95
N ALA A 155 -7.54 -3.46 5.18
CA ALA A 155 -6.20 -3.08 5.63
C ALA A 155 -6.12 -1.57 5.92
N THR A 156 -6.78 -0.73 5.13
CA THR A 156 -6.81 0.72 5.34
C THR A 156 -7.77 1.11 6.47
N ALA A 157 -8.94 0.46 6.56
CA ALA A 157 -9.93 0.80 7.58
C ALA A 157 -9.48 0.44 9.00
N GLY A 158 -8.67 -0.61 9.14
CA GLY A 158 -8.08 -1.01 10.42
C GLY A 158 -6.77 -0.30 10.77
N GLU A 159 -6.31 0.63 9.95
CA GLU A 159 -5.01 1.29 10.13
C GLU A 159 -5.13 2.57 10.96
N MET A 160 -4.37 2.62 12.05
CA MET A 160 -4.30 3.78 12.93
C MET A 160 -2.97 4.52 12.87
N THR A 161 -1.85 3.83 12.66
CA THR A 161 -0.52 4.40 12.91
C THR A 161 -0.17 5.49 11.91
N VAL A 162 -0.52 5.30 10.64
CA VAL A 162 -0.34 6.30 9.59
C VAL A 162 -1.38 7.40 9.72
N THR A 163 -2.62 7.04 10.03
CA THR A 163 -3.70 8.03 10.17
C THR A 163 -3.44 8.99 11.33
N ASP A 164 -2.97 8.50 12.47
CA ASP A 164 -2.47 9.29 13.61
C ASP A 164 -1.27 10.17 13.22
N LEU A 165 -0.27 9.59 12.54
CA LEU A 165 0.93 10.32 12.09
C LEU A 165 0.61 11.51 11.16
N PHE A 166 -0.48 11.41 10.40
CA PHE A 166 -0.97 12.48 9.52
C PHE A 166 -2.15 13.26 10.11
N VAL A 167 -2.54 13.01 11.36
CA VAL A 167 -3.62 13.70 12.08
C VAL A 167 -4.97 13.58 11.35
N VAL A 168 -5.26 12.38 10.82
CA VAL A 168 -6.51 12.04 10.13
C VAL A 168 -7.36 11.14 11.02
N ARG A 169 -8.34 11.73 11.69
CA ARG A 169 -9.21 11.00 12.60
C ARG A 169 -10.08 9.97 11.89
N THR A 170 -9.80 8.69 12.15
CA THR A 170 -10.56 7.53 11.65
C THR A 170 -11.25 6.77 12.77
N TYR A 171 -12.06 5.79 12.41
CA TYR A 171 -12.75 4.95 13.38
C TYR A 171 -11.75 4.11 14.20
N ALA A 172 -10.69 3.59 13.56
CA ALA A 172 -9.67 2.79 14.23
C ALA A 172 -8.95 3.55 15.36
N GLU A 173 -8.64 4.83 15.12
CA GLU A 173 -8.01 5.72 16.12
C GLU A 173 -8.90 5.95 17.34
N GLU A 174 -10.19 6.13 17.13
CA GLU A 174 -11.16 6.30 18.21
C GLU A 174 -11.33 5.01 19.03
N VAL A 175 -11.38 3.85 18.37
CA VAL A 175 -11.42 2.55 19.07
C VAL A 175 -10.23 2.41 20.00
N TYR A 176 -9.03 2.66 19.50
CA TYR A 176 -7.80 2.55 20.29
C TYR A 176 -7.76 3.57 21.43
N THR A 177 -8.09 4.83 21.16
CA THR A 177 -8.04 5.89 22.16
C THR A 177 -8.96 5.59 23.34
N ARG A 178 -10.17 5.11 23.09
CA ARG A 178 -11.12 4.72 24.16
C ARG A 178 -10.59 3.57 25.01
N LEU A 179 -10.04 2.54 24.36
CA LEU A 179 -9.44 1.40 25.06
C LEU A 179 -8.20 1.83 25.88
N ALA A 180 -7.40 2.76 25.36
CA ALA A 180 -6.19 3.25 26.02
C ALA A 180 -6.47 4.22 27.17
N MET A 181 -7.57 4.99 27.11
CA MET A 181 -7.96 5.95 28.16
C MET A 181 -8.57 5.28 29.40
N GLY A 182 -8.77 3.96 29.39
CA GLY A 182 -9.31 3.23 30.55
C GLY A 182 -10.76 3.60 30.86
N GLU A 183 -11.53 3.98 29.84
CA GLU A 183 -13.00 4.02 29.95
C GLU A 183 -13.50 2.67 30.48
N ASP A 184 -14.64 2.66 31.18
CA ASP A 184 -15.25 1.41 31.62
C ASP A 184 -15.34 0.46 30.40
N PRO A 185 -14.78 -0.76 30.48
CA PRO A 185 -14.73 -1.68 29.35
C PRO A 185 -16.08 -1.90 28.68
N GLN A 186 -17.18 -1.81 29.44
CA GLN A 186 -18.53 -1.93 28.90
C GLN A 186 -18.93 -0.70 28.09
N GLU A 187 -18.63 0.51 28.58
CA GLU A 187 -18.95 1.76 27.89
C GLU A 187 -18.12 1.95 26.62
N ALA A 188 -16.81 1.64 26.70
CA ALA A 188 -15.91 1.65 25.56
C ALA A 188 -16.38 0.66 24.47
N LEU A 189 -16.74 -0.57 24.88
CA LEU A 189 -17.23 -1.60 23.97
C LEU A 189 -18.54 -1.18 23.30
N VAL A 190 -19.51 -0.65 24.04
CA VAL A 190 -20.80 -0.20 23.49
C VAL A 190 -20.62 0.93 22.45
N GLY A 191 -19.66 1.84 22.66
CA GLY A 191 -19.34 2.90 21.69
C GLY A 191 -18.70 2.40 20.39
N VAL A 192 -17.95 1.29 20.46
CA VAL A 192 -17.17 0.74 19.34
C VAL A 192 -17.92 -0.39 18.60
N LEU A 193 -18.81 -1.11 19.27
CA LEU A 193 -19.47 -2.28 18.71
C LEU A 193 -20.18 -2.00 17.37
N PRO A 194 -20.97 -0.90 17.21
CA PRO A 194 -21.74 -0.69 15.99
C PRO A 194 -20.88 -0.56 14.73
N GLY A 195 -19.74 0.14 14.82
CA GLY A 195 -18.85 0.32 13.68
C GLY A 195 -18.05 -0.93 13.35
N VAL A 196 -17.66 -1.72 14.37
CA VAL A 196 -17.03 -3.04 14.16
C VAL A 196 -18.01 -4.00 13.46
N VAL A 197 -19.25 -4.10 13.95
CA VAL A 197 -20.29 -4.94 13.35
C VAL A 197 -20.59 -4.52 11.91
N LEU A 198 -20.72 -3.21 11.65
CA LEU A 198 -20.92 -2.70 10.30
C LEU A 198 -19.75 -3.07 9.37
N SER A 199 -18.51 -2.87 9.84
CA SER A 199 -17.30 -3.20 9.06
C SER A 199 -17.24 -4.69 8.72
N ILE A 200 -17.49 -5.57 9.69
CA ILE A 200 -17.57 -7.02 9.48
C ILE A 200 -18.68 -7.37 8.48
N GLY A 201 -19.88 -6.78 8.63
CA GLY A 201 -21.00 -6.99 7.73
C GLY A 201 -20.69 -6.60 6.28
N LEU A 202 -20.04 -5.45 6.08
CA LEU A 202 -19.61 -4.99 4.74
C LEU A 202 -18.56 -5.91 4.13
N VAL A 203 -17.60 -6.40 4.93
CA VAL A 203 -16.60 -7.37 4.46
C VAL A 203 -17.25 -8.68 4.05
N ILE A 204 -18.15 -9.23 4.87
CA ILE A 204 -18.88 -10.46 4.54
C ILE A 204 -19.70 -10.27 3.27
N ALA A 205 -20.43 -9.15 3.13
CA ALA A 205 -21.21 -8.85 1.94
C ALA A 205 -20.32 -8.74 0.69
N ALA A 206 -19.17 -8.07 0.79
CA ALA A 206 -18.23 -7.94 -0.32
C ALA A 206 -17.63 -9.29 -0.72
N VAL A 207 -17.20 -10.12 0.25
CA VAL A 207 -16.70 -11.48 0.00
C VAL A 207 -17.79 -12.34 -0.64
N ALA A 208 -19.03 -12.27 -0.15
CA ALA A 208 -20.15 -13.02 -0.73
C ALA A 208 -20.46 -12.56 -2.17
N ALA A 209 -20.40 -11.26 -2.45
CA ALA A 209 -20.57 -10.72 -3.80
C ALA A 209 -19.45 -11.21 -4.74
N ILE A 210 -18.21 -11.21 -4.28
CA ILE A 210 -17.05 -11.72 -5.03
C ILE A 210 -17.18 -13.23 -5.29
N ALA A 211 -17.61 -14.00 -4.28
CA ALA A 211 -17.82 -15.44 -4.41
C ALA A 211 -18.92 -15.80 -5.43
N ARG A 212 -19.91 -14.91 -5.65
CA ARG A 212 -20.91 -15.07 -6.71
C ARG A 212 -20.35 -14.81 -8.11
N LEU A 213 -19.32 -13.97 -8.21
CA LEU A 213 -18.61 -13.69 -9.46
C LEU A 213 -17.51 -14.72 -9.76
N ALA A 214 -17.02 -15.41 -8.74
CA ALA A 214 -16.01 -16.45 -8.85
C ALA A 214 -16.64 -17.71 -9.49
N PRO A 215 -16.06 -18.24 -10.58
CA PRO A 215 -16.49 -19.53 -11.11
C PRO A 215 -16.24 -20.64 -10.09
N ARG A 216 -17.23 -21.50 -9.85
CA ARG A 216 -17.21 -22.51 -8.78
C ARG A 216 -16.27 -23.69 -9.05
N ASP A 217 -15.96 -23.96 -10.33
CA ASP A 217 -15.21 -25.14 -10.77
C ASP A 217 -14.11 -24.77 -11.77
N ARG A 218 -13.04 -24.09 -11.32
CA ARG A 218 -11.85 -23.87 -12.18
C ARG A 218 -10.83 -24.99 -11.98
N PRO A 219 -10.60 -25.86 -12.98
CA PRO A 219 -9.42 -26.70 -12.95
C PRO A 219 -8.15 -25.83 -12.97
N LEU A 220 -7.13 -26.22 -12.21
CA LEU A 220 -5.84 -25.54 -12.28
C LEU A 220 -5.29 -25.65 -13.72
N PRO A 221 -4.88 -24.54 -14.35
CA PRO A 221 -4.38 -24.58 -15.73
C PRO A 221 -3.17 -25.50 -15.84
N LYS A 222 -3.27 -26.55 -16.66
CA LYS A 222 -2.17 -27.50 -16.92
C LYS A 222 -1.29 -27.08 -18.10
N ARG A 223 -1.75 -26.11 -18.90
CA ARG A 223 -1.09 -25.62 -20.11
C ARG A 223 -0.27 -24.34 -19.84
N PRO A 224 0.78 -24.10 -20.64
CA PRO A 224 1.52 -22.85 -20.57
C PRO A 224 0.59 -21.67 -20.84
N ARG A 225 0.76 -20.60 -20.05
CA ARG A 225 -0.12 -19.43 -20.09
C ARG A 225 0.08 -18.67 -21.40
N TRP A 226 -1.00 -18.15 -21.97
CA TRP A 226 -0.89 -17.19 -23.07
C TRP A 226 -0.25 -15.88 -22.58
N VAL A 227 0.68 -15.37 -23.37
CA VAL A 227 1.47 -14.17 -23.07
C VAL A 227 1.18 -13.11 -24.13
N PHE A 228 0.67 -11.97 -23.68
CA PHE A 228 0.43 -10.79 -24.51
C PHE A 228 1.78 -10.15 -24.89
N ARG A 229 2.05 -10.07 -26.20
CA ARG A 229 3.26 -9.42 -26.72
C ARG A 229 3.07 -7.91 -26.78
N LEU A 230 3.89 -7.17 -26.04
CA LEU A 230 3.81 -5.70 -25.99
C LEU A 230 4.39 -5.03 -27.24
N GLY A 231 5.24 -5.72 -28.00
CA GLY A 231 5.85 -5.19 -29.22
C GLY A 231 6.61 -3.88 -28.97
N ARG A 232 6.27 -2.82 -29.72
CA ARG A 232 6.88 -1.48 -29.57
C ARG A 232 6.67 -0.85 -28.18
N TRP A 233 5.63 -1.27 -27.46
CA TRP A 233 5.32 -0.77 -26.12
C TRP A 233 6.12 -1.45 -25.02
N ARG A 234 6.93 -2.46 -25.33
CA ARG A 234 7.70 -3.22 -24.35
C ARG A 234 8.66 -2.35 -23.54
N ARG A 235 9.42 -1.47 -24.20
CA ARG A 235 10.37 -0.55 -23.53
C ARG A 235 9.69 0.57 -22.74
N PRO A 236 8.71 1.33 -23.29
CA PRO A 236 8.06 2.38 -22.52
C PRO A 236 7.30 1.83 -21.31
N LEU A 237 6.63 0.67 -21.43
CA LEU A 237 5.97 0.04 -20.28
C LEU A 237 6.98 -0.49 -19.26
N ALA A 238 8.14 -1.01 -19.69
CA ALA A 238 9.20 -1.38 -18.77
C ALA A 238 9.75 -0.18 -18.01
N ALA A 239 9.94 0.95 -18.69
CA ALA A 239 10.37 2.20 -18.06
C ALA A 239 9.32 2.73 -17.08
N LEU A 240 8.03 2.67 -17.44
CA LEU A 240 6.93 3.04 -16.55
C LEU A 240 6.89 2.14 -15.31
N VAL A 241 7.01 0.82 -15.47
CA VAL A 241 7.05 -0.12 -14.34
C VAL A 241 8.28 0.16 -13.47
N ALA A 242 9.45 0.39 -14.06
CA ALA A 242 10.65 0.76 -13.32
C ALA A 242 10.47 2.08 -12.54
N LEU A 243 9.81 3.08 -13.13
CA LEU A 243 9.47 4.33 -12.46
C LEU A 243 8.52 4.10 -11.29
N VAL A 244 7.47 3.29 -11.46
CA VAL A 244 6.55 2.94 -10.37
C VAL A 244 7.29 2.25 -9.23
N LEU A 245 8.17 1.30 -9.53
CA LEU A 245 9.00 0.61 -8.53
C LEU A 245 9.99 1.57 -7.85
N TRP A 246 10.55 2.52 -8.60
CA TRP A 246 11.41 3.56 -8.04
C TRP A 246 10.65 4.51 -7.12
N VAL A 247 9.43 4.93 -7.48
CA VAL A 247 8.56 5.72 -6.59
C VAL A 247 8.20 4.91 -5.35
N LEU A 248 7.91 3.62 -5.50
CA LEU A 248 7.49 2.75 -4.41
C LEU A 248 8.63 2.47 -3.40
N ALA A 249 9.85 2.22 -3.86
CA ALA A 249 10.95 1.79 -2.99
C ALA A 249 12.14 2.77 -3.01
N GLY A 250 12.52 3.25 -4.18
CA GLY A 250 13.68 4.13 -4.36
C GLY A 250 13.50 5.50 -3.70
N VAL A 251 12.34 6.14 -3.86
CA VAL A 251 12.05 7.45 -3.26
C VAL A 251 12.02 7.38 -1.72
N PRO A 252 11.27 6.46 -1.09
CA PRO A 252 11.33 6.28 0.37
C PRO A 252 12.75 6.01 0.88
N LEU A 253 13.48 5.12 0.23
CA LEU A 253 14.86 4.80 0.63
C LEU A 253 15.77 6.04 0.50
N GLY A 254 15.69 6.75 -0.62
CA GLY A 254 16.43 7.99 -0.84
C GLY A 254 16.12 9.06 0.20
N ASN A 255 14.84 9.20 0.59
CA ASN A 255 14.43 10.13 1.64
C ASN A 255 15.06 9.80 3.00
N LEU A 256 15.11 8.52 3.36
CA LEU A 256 15.76 8.07 4.60
C LEU A 256 17.27 8.31 4.57
N VAL A 257 17.93 7.96 3.46
CA VAL A 257 19.38 8.19 3.28
C VAL A 257 19.71 9.68 3.38
N TYR A 258 18.92 10.53 2.73
CA TYR A 258 19.13 11.96 2.79
C TYR A 258 18.93 12.50 4.21
N LYS A 259 17.82 12.13 4.87
CA LYS A 259 17.51 12.59 6.23
C LYS A 259 18.55 12.13 7.25
N ALA A 260 19.05 10.89 7.14
CA ALA A 260 20.09 10.38 8.02
C ALA A 260 21.42 11.15 7.87
N GLY A 261 21.79 11.57 6.66
CA GLY A 261 23.00 12.38 6.44
C GLY A 261 22.86 13.88 6.72
N LEU A 262 21.64 14.39 6.95
CA LEU A 262 21.40 15.83 7.12
C LEU A 262 22.02 16.36 8.42
N VAL A 263 22.99 17.27 8.33
CA VAL A 263 23.60 17.99 9.45
C VAL A 263 23.01 19.40 9.49
N VAL A 264 22.57 19.81 10.68
CA VAL A 264 22.11 21.18 10.93
C VAL A 264 23.14 21.82 11.85
N ARG A 265 23.76 22.91 11.40
CA ARG A 265 24.69 23.72 12.19
C ARG A 265 24.14 25.13 12.28
N MET A 266 24.24 25.72 13.45
CA MET A 266 23.93 27.13 13.65
C MET A 266 25.25 27.89 13.54
N SER A 267 25.43 28.65 12.45
CA SER A 267 26.58 29.54 12.24
C SER A 267 26.07 30.95 12.09
N ASP A 268 26.60 31.89 12.87
CA ASP A 268 26.24 33.32 12.78
C ASP A 268 24.72 33.60 12.80
N ASN A 269 23.99 32.88 13.67
CA ASN A 269 22.53 32.96 13.81
C ASN A 269 21.73 32.49 12.57
N VAL A 270 22.39 31.88 11.58
CA VAL A 270 21.78 31.25 10.41
C VAL A 270 21.87 29.73 10.54
N MET A 271 20.76 29.06 10.22
CA MET A 271 20.70 27.59 10.21
C MET A 271 21.25 27.07 8.88
N GLU A 272 22.49 26.61 8.90
CA GLU A 272 23.11 25.95 7.75
C GLU A 272 22.77 24.46 7.75
N ARG A 273 22.28 23.98 6.60
CA ARG A 273 21.86 22.58 6.40
C ARG A 273 22.70 21.97 5.31
N THR A 274 23.54 21.00 5.67
CA THR A 274 24.43 20.31 4.73
C THR A 274 24.28 18.80 4.86
N TRP A 275 24.56 18.06 3.79
CA TRP A 275 24.53 16.60 3.83
C TRP A 275 25.94 16.05 4.10
N SER A 276 26.06 15.09 5.01
CA SER A 276 27.34 14.47 5.41
C SER A 276 27.28 12.96 5.32
N LEU A 277 28.17 12.37 4.50
CA LEU A 277 28.36 10.93 4.42
C LEU A 277 28.84 10.36 5.77
N GLY A 278 29.72 11.07 6.48
CA GLY A 278 30.22 10.66 7.79
C GLY A 278 29.10 10.53 8.83
N LYS A 279 28.16 11.48 8.85
CA LYS A 279 26.98 11.39 9.73
C LYS A 279 26.10 10.21 9.34
N PHE A 280 25.80 10.04 8.06
CA PHE A 280 24.98 8.92 7.58
C PHE A 280 25.59 7.57 8.01
N LEU A 281 26.87 7.35 7.71
CA LEU A 281 27.58 6.12 8.08
C LEU A 281 27.63 5.95 9.60
N GLY A 282 27.82 7.03 10.36
CA GLY A 282 27.78 7.01 11.82
C GLY A 282 26.42 6.59 12.39
N ILE A 283 25.31 7.07 11.81
CA ILE A 283 23.96 6.62 12.20
C ILE A 283 23.80 5.13 11.88
N VAL A 284 24.11 4.71 10.66
CA VAL A 284 23.96 3.30 10.25
C VAL A 284 24.79 2.37 11.12
N ALA A 285 26.04 2.72 11.39
CA ALA A 285 26.94 1.91 12.21
C ALA A 285 26.56 1.88 13.69
N SER A 286 25.97 2.95 14.22
CA SER A 286 25.57 3.02 15.64
C SER A 286 24.19 2.45 15.92
N SER A 287 23.31 2.35 14.90
CA SER A 287 21.94 1.83 15.07
C SER A 287 21.86 0.43 15.69
N PRO A 288 22.65 -0.59 15.28
CA PRO A 288 22.58 -1.92 15.90
C PRO A 288 22.89 -1.90 17.40
N TYR A 289 23.82 -1.06 17.83
CA TYR A 289 24.20 -0.93 19.24
C TYR A 289 23.16 -0.12 20.02
N ARG A 290 22.66 0.96 19.42
CA ARG A 290 21.67 1.85 20.04
C ARG A 290 20.35 1.13 20.32
N TYR A 291 19.95 0.22 19.42
CA TYR A 291 18.70 -0.51 19.50
C TYR A 291 18.90 -2.00 19.84
N ALA A 292 20.02 -2.35 20.48
CA ALA A 292 20.40 -3.74 20.74
C ALA A 292 19.38 -4.46 21.63
N GLN A 293 18.76 -3.76 22.59
CA GLN A 293 17.74 -4.33 23.46
C GLN A 293 16.48 -4.68 22.68
N GLU A 294 16.06 -3.80 21.77
CA GLU A 294 14.89 -3.95 20.91
C GLU A 294 15.08 -5.09 19.90
N PHE A 295 16.30 -5.24 19.37
CA PHE A 295 16.67 -6.40 18.54
C PHE A 295 16.64 -7.70 19.35
N GLY A 296 17.11 -7.66 20.60
CA GLY A 296 17.05 -8.79 21.52
C GLY A 296 15.61 -9.27 21.75
N TRP A 297 14.70 -8.35 22.09
CA TRP A 297 13.27 -8.66 22.25
C TRP A 297 12.64 -9.21 20.97
N SER A 298 12.98 -8.62 19.81
CA SER A 298 12.45 -9.06 18.51
C SER A 298 12.87 -10.49 18.17
N LEU A 299 14.13 -10.85 18.46
CA LEU A 299 14.66 -12.21 18.24
C LEU A 299 14.10 -13.23 19.22
N MET A 300 13.85 -12.84 20.48
CA MET A 300 13.26 -13.72 21.49
C MET A 300 11.79 -14.02 21.22
N LEU A 301 11.06 -13.11 20.57
CA LEU A 301 9.66 -13.31 20.19
C LEU A 301 9.50 -14.07 18.86
N SER A 302 10.57 -14.16 18.05
CA SER A 302 10.54 -14.86 16.74
C SER A 302 11.12 -16.28 16.76
N GLY A 303 11.52 -16.79 17.92
CA GLY A 303 11.95 -18.18 18.15
C GLY A 303 10.94 -18.93 19.03
#